data_AF-A0A643ETZ5-F1
#
_entry.id   AF-A0A643ETZ5-F1
#
_cell.length_a   1.000
_cell.length_b   1.000
_cell.length_c   1.000
_cell.angle_alpha   90.00
_cell.angle_beta   90.00
_cell.angle_gamma   90.00
#
_symmetry.space_group_name_H-M   'P 1'
#
loop_
_entity.id
_entity.type
_entity.pdbx_description
1 polymer ?
#
loop_
_entity_poly.entity_id
_entity_poly.type
_entity_poly.pdbx_seq_one_letter_code
_entity_poly.pdbx_strand_id
1 'polypeptide(L)' 'DLRREVQLSIKRLIDLGTYRGMRHKRGLPVRGQRTRTNARTRKGPRRAAASLKK' A
#
# COMPACT_ATOMS: atom_id res chain seq x y z
N ASP A 1 23.18 -1.37 4.74
CA ASP A 1 22.12 -0.42 5.10
C ASP A 1 20.77 -1.11 4.97
N LEU A 2 20.11 -1.39 6.10
CA LEU A 2 18.92 -2.24 6.20
C LEU A 2 17.76 -1.76 5.31
N ARG A 3 17.67 -0.45 5.07
CA ARG A 3 16.61 0.14 4.23
C ARG A 3 16.69 -0.35 2.77
N ARG A 4 17.90 -0.50 2.22
CA ARG A 4 18.10 -0.95 0.83
C ARG A 4 17.67 -2.41 0.66
N GLU A 5 18.04 -3.27 1.61
CA GLU A 5 17.67 -4.69 1.59
C GLU A 5 16.16 -4.90 1.66
N VAL A 6 15.48 -4.15 2.54
CA VAL A 6 14.01 -4.20 2.66
C VAL A 6 13.34 -3.71 1.38
N GLN A 7 13.85 -2.64 0.75
CA GLN A 7 13.34 -2.15 -0.53
C GLN A 7 13.50 -3.18 -1.64
N LEU A 8 14.66 -3.85 -1.75
CA LEU A 8 14.89 -4.92 -2.72
C LEU A 8 13.95 -6.11 -2.47
N SER A 9 13.73 -6.48 -1.21
CA SER A 9 12.78 -7.53 -0.84
C SER A 9 11.35 -7.20 -1.26
N ILE A 10 10.89 -5.96 -1.07
CA ILE A 10 9.56 -5.50 -1.51
C ILE A 10 9.46 -5.48 -3.03
N LYS A 11 10.50 -4.99 -3.73
CA LYS A 11 10.54 -4.94 -5.19
C LYS A 11 10.43 -6.34 -5.80
N ARG A 12 11.20 -7.31 -5.27
CA ARG A 12 11.10 -8.72 -5.65
C ARG A 12 9.67 -9.27 -5.53
N LEU A 13 8.96 -8.96 -4.45
CA LEU A 13 7.57 -9.41 -4.26
C LEU A 13 6.59 -8.80 -5.28
N ILE A 14 6.84 -7.55 -5.70
CA ILE A 14 6.06 -6.85 -6.72
C ILE A 14 6.31 -7.46 -8.10
N ASP A 15 7.57 -7.68 -8.45
CA ASP A 15 7.98 -8.22 -9.76
C ASP A 15 7.46 -9.66 -9.95
N LEU A 16 7.48 -10.48 -8.88
CA LEU A 16 6.89 -11.82 -8.86
C LEU A 16 5.35 -11.85 -8.91
N GLY A 17 4.66 -10.71 -8.77
CA GLY A 17 3.19 -10.65 -8.83
C GLY A 17 2.45 -11.28 -7.64
N THR A 18 3.15 -11.58 -6.54
CA THR A 18 2.54 -12.18 -5.34
C THR A 18 1.45 -11.31 -4.72
N TYR A 19 0.54 -11.89 -3.93
CA TYR A 19 -0.50 -11.13 -3.20
C TYR A 19 0.11 -9.96 -2.41
N ARG A 20 1.16 -10.22 -1.61
CA ARG A 20 1.86 -9.18 -0.84
C ARG A 20 2.40 -8.06 -1.76
N GLY A 21 3.01 -8.41 -2.88
CA GLY A 21 3.49 -7.46 -3.88
C GLY A 21 2.38 -6.57 -4.42
N MET A 22 1.26 -7.16 -4.85
CA MET A 22 0.09 -6.40 -5.32
C MET A 22 -0.44 -5.43 -4.25
N ARG A 23 -0.46 -5.83 -2.98
CA ARG A 23 -0.87 -4.98 -1.86
C ARG A 23 0.13 -3.85 -1.59
N HIS A 24 1.44 -4.13 -1.68
CA HIS A 24 2.48 -3.11 -1.60
C HIS A 24 2.33 -2.06 -2.71
N LYS A 25 2.13 -2.49 -3.96
CA LYS A 25 1.92 -1.61 -5.14
C LYS A 25 0.66 -0.75 -5.01
N ARG A 26 -0.45 -1.33 -4.51
CA ARG A 26 -1.74 -0.62 -4.35
C ARG A 26 -1.83 0.23 -3.07
N GLY A 27 -0.79 0.29 -2.23
CA GLY A 27 -0.84 1.03 -0.97
C GLY A 27 -1.87 0.47 0.02
N LEU A 28 -2.05 -0.85 0.05
CA LEU A 28 -2.99 -1.53 0.95
C LEU A 28 -2.25 -2.30 2.05
N PRO A 29 -2.90 -2.56 3.20
CA PRO A 29 -2.40 -3.49 4.19
C PRO A 29 -2.09 -4.88 3.61
N VAL A 30 -0.96 -5.45 4.04
CA VAL A 30 -0.37 -6.68 3.48
C VAL A 30 -0.60 -7.94 4.34
N ARG A 31 -0.95 -7.79 5.63
CA ARG A 31 -1.09 -8.88 6.61
C ARG A 31 -2.55 -9.31 6.84
N GLY A 32 -3.36 -9.38 5.79
CA GLY A 32 -4.77 -9.83 5.89
C GLY A 32 -5.74 -8.89 6.60
N GLN A 33 -5.36 -7.64 6.85
CA GLN A 33 -6.20 -6.67 7.56
C GLN A 33 -7.40 -6.21 6.70
N ARG A 34 -8.53 -5.94 7.37
CA ARG A 34 -9.74 -5.39 6.74
C ARG A 34 -9.46 -3.99 6.18
N THR A 35 -9.87 -3.73 4.94
CA THR A 35 -9.60 -2.45 4.27
C THR A 35 -10.82 -1.54 4.07
N ARG A 36 -12.01 -1.99 4.45
CA ARG A 36 -13.26 -1.23 4.29
C ARG A 36 -13.34 -0.03 5.24
N THR A 37 -12.99 -0.23 6.51
CA THR A 37 -13.13 0.77 7.57
C THR A 37 -11.76 1.40 7.92
N ASN A 38 -10.94 0.71 8.71
CA ASN A 38 -9.74 1.27 9.34
C ASN A 38 -8.45 0.79 8.66
N ALA A 39 -8.05 1.46 7.59
CA ALA A 39 -6.80 1.17 6.86
C ALA A 39 -6.03 2.42 6.40
N ARG A 40 -6.23 3.56 7.09
CA ARG A 40 -5.74 4.87 6.63
C ARG A 40 -4.22 5.01 6.70
N THR A 41 -3.56 4.43 7.71
CA THR A 41 -2.10 4.50 7.85
C THR A 41 -1.36 4.04 6.60
N ARG A 42 -1.89 3.02 5.91
CA ARG A 42 -1.29 2.51 4.66
C ARG A 42 -1.88 3.14 3.40
N LYS A 43 -3.19 3.42 3.37
CA LYS A 43 -3.89 4.05 2.23
C LYS A 43 -3.60 5.55 2.03
N GLY A 44 -3.05 6.21 3.05
CA GLY A 44 -2.90 7.67 3.08
C GLY A 44 -4.19 8.40 3.50
N PRO A 45 -4.22 9.73 3.46
CA PRO A 45 -5.42 10.55 3.72
C PRO A 45 -6.48 10.35 2.62
N ARG A 46 -7.77 10.63 2.93
CA ARG A 46 -8.82 10.51 1.90
C ARG A 46 -8.48 11.53 0.84
N ARG A 47 -8.18 11.07 -0.37
CA ARG A 47 -8.20 11.96 -1.54
C ARG A 47 -9.64 12.42 -1.63
N ALA A 48 -9.92 13.63 -1.12
CA ALA A 48 -11.16 14.30 -1.46
C ALA A 48 -11.17 14.32 -2.99
N ALA A 49 -12.27 13.90 -3.61
CA ALA A 49 -12.48 14.27 -5.00
C ALA A 49 -12.23 15.78 -5.06
N ALA A 50 -11.31 16.21 -5.91
CA ALA A 50 -10.91 17.60 -6.04
C ALA A 50 -12.15 18.47 -5.94
N SER A 51 -12.23 19.29 -4.89
CA SER A 51 -13.26 20.32 -4.68
C SER A 51 -14.66 19.92 -5.17
N LEU A 52 -15.50 19.38 -4.28
CA LEU A 52 -16.92 19.76 -4.35
C LEU A 52 -16.92 21.28 -4.11
N LYS A 53 -16.84 22.08 -5.19
CA LYS A 53 -17.02 23.52 -5.11
C LYS A 53 -18.38 23.77 -4.47
N LYS A 54 -18.38 24.72 -3.53
CA LYS A 54 -19.55 25.29 -2.90
C LYS A 54 -20.52 25.84 -3.93
#